data_AF-A0A0G0FMM9-F1
#
_entry.id   AF-A0A0G0FMM9-F1
#
_cell.length_a   1.000
_cell.length_b   1.000
_cell.length_c   1.000
_cell.angle_alpha   90.00
_cell.angle_beta   90.00
_cell.angle_gamma   90.00
#
_symmetry.space_group_name_H-M   'P 1'
#
loop_
_entity.id
_entity.type
_entity.pdbx_description
1 polymer ?
#
loop_
_entity_poly.entity_id
_entity_poly.type
_entity_poly.pdbx_seq_one_letter_code
_entity_poly.pdbx_strand_id
1 'polypeptide(L)' 'MQKVFKNGNSLAVTIPKVYAHELSIQTGSGISWSKTEEGLLRLLD' A
#
# COMPACT_ATOMS: atom_id res chain seq x y z
N MET A 1 -12.30 -7.05 1.27
CA MET A 1 -11.39 -7.05 2.43
C MET A 1 -9.97 -7.16 1.93
N GLN A 2 -9.16 -6.09 2.04
CA GLN A 2 -7.72 -6.20 1.82
C GLN A 2 -7.13 -6.95 3.03
N LYS A 3 -6.47 -8.08 2.78
CA LYS A 3 -5.93 -8.93 3.83
C LYS A 3 -4.56 -8.40 4.23
N VAL A 4 -4.41 -8.04 5.51
CA VAL A 4 -3.10 -7.80 6.12
C VAL A 4 -2.50 -9.17 6.46
N PHE A 5 -1.23 -9.38 6.14
CA PHE A 5 -0.52 -10.63 6.44
C PHE A 5 0.90 -10.35 6.92
N LYS A 6 1.48 -11.31 7.64
CA LYS A 6 2.88 -11.26 8.07
C LYS A 6 3.78 -11.68 6.91
N ASN A 7 4.77 -10.85 6.58
CA ASN A 7 5.83 -11.14 5.63
C ASN A 7 7.18 -10.99 6.34
N GLY A 8 7.79 -12.12 6.74
CA GLY A 8 8.96 -12.11 7.62
C GLY A 8 8.65 -11.46 8.97
N ASN A 9 9.38 -10.40 9.33
CA ASN A 9 9.15 -9.62 10.55
C ASN A 9 8.31 -8.36 10.32
N SER A 10 7.69 -8.22 9.15
CA SER A 10 6.90 -7.05 8.76
C SER A 10 5.45 -7.41 8.49
N LEU A 11 4.56 -6.43 8.59
CA LEU A 11 3.19 -6.54 8.09
C LEU A 11 3.15 -6.06 6.64
N ALA A 12 2.38 -6.78 5.81
CA ALA A 12 2.20 -6.48 4.41
C ALA A 12 0.70 -6.49 4.05
N VAL A 13 0.36 -5.73 3.01
CA VAL A 13 -0.99 -5.68 2.43
C VAL A 13 -0.93 -6.04 0.95
N THR A 14 -1.97 -6.69 0.45
CA THR A 14 -2.10 -6.95 -0.99
C THR A 14 -2.81 -5.77 -1.65
N ILE A 15 -2.21 -5.24 -2.70
CA ILE A 15 -2.84 -4.24 -3.58
C ILE A 15 -3.26 -4.96 -4.88
N PRO A 16 -4.54 -4.88 -5.29
CA PRO A 16 -4.97 -5.38 -6.60
C PRO A 16 -4.14 -4.79 -7.74
N LYS A 17 -3.81 -5.64 -8.73
CA LYS A 17 -2.95 -5.25 -9.87
C LYS A 17 -3.48 -4.04 -10.64
N VAL A 18 -4.80 -3.94 -10.79
CA VAL A 18 -5.46 -2.81 -11.46
C VAL A 18 -5.14 -1.49 -10.76
N TYR A 19 -5.30 -1.44 -9.43
CA TYR A 19 -4.99 -0.25 -8.66
C TYR A 19 -3.49 0.07 -8.68
N ALA A 20 -2.63 -0.93 -8.57
CA ALA A 20 -1.18 -0.70 -8.67
C ALA A 20 -0.81 -0.07 -10.03
N HIS A 21 -1.44 -0.50 -11.12
CA HIS A 21 -1.24 0.07 -12.45
C HIS A 21 -1.78 1.50 -12.57
N GLU A 22 -3.02 1.75 -12.15
CA GLU A 22 -3.63 3.10 -12.16
C GLU A 22 -2.82 4.11 -11.33
N LEU A 23 -2.19 3.63 -10.26
CA LEU A 23 -1.40 4.40 -9.32
C LEU A 23 0.10 4.45 -9.64
N SER A 24 0.51 3.89 -10.77
CA SER A 24 1.90 3.77 -11.23
C SER A 24 2.86 3.17 -10.18
N ILE A 25 2.36 2.24 -9.36
CA ILE A 25 3.15 1.53 -8.36
C ILE A 25 3.81 0.32 -9.03
N GLN A 26 5.14 0.27 -8.97
CA GLN A 26 5.95 -0.82 -9.46
C GLN A 26 6.77 -1.44 -8.33
N THR A 27 7.37 -2.61 -8.58
CA THR A 27 8.30 -3.21 -7.62
C THR A 27 9.47 -2.26 -7.38
N GLY A 28 9.72 -1.93 -6.10
CA GLY A 28 10.76 -0.99 -5.71
C GLY A 28 10.32 0.48 -5.68
N SER A 29 9.08 0.80 -6.07
CA SER A 29 8.54 2.15 -5.87
C SER A 29 8.52 2.51 -4.39
N GLY A 30 9.06 3.69 -4.05
CA GLY A 30 8.85 4.31 -2.75
C GLY A 30 7.38 4.73 -2.61
N ILE A 31 6.78 4.44 -1.46
CA ILE A 31 5.40 4.84 -1.17
C ILE A 31 5.35 5.46 0.22
N SER A 32 4.85 6.68 0.29
CA SER A 32 4.63 7.42 1.53
C SER A 32 3.16 7.33 1.96
N TRP A 33 2.93 7.19 3.27
CA TRP A 33 1.58 7.09 3.84
C TRP A 33 1.46 8.00 5.05
N SER A 34 0.28 8.58 5.24
CA SER A 34 -0.11 9.29 6.47
C SER A 34 -1.28 8.58 7.14
N LYS A 35 -1.33 8.63 8.48
CA LYS A 35 -2.45 8.10 9.25
C LYS A 35 -3.54 9.16 9.36
N THR A 36 -4.79 8.78 9.05
CA THR A 36 -5.99 9.60 9.24
C THR A 36 -6.92 8.92 10.25
N GLU A 37 -8.06 9.56 10.58
CA GLU A 37 -9.07 8.97 11.46
C GLU A 37 -9.73 7.73 10.82
N GLU A 38 -9.82 7.71 9.48
CA GLU A 38 -10.43 6.66 8.68
C GLU A 38 -9.46 5.54 8.31
N GLY A 39 -8.14 5.74 8.46
CA GLY A 39 -7.14 4.72 8.20
C GLY A 39 -5.79 5.25 7.73
N LEU A 40 -5.28 4.68 6.63
CA LEU A 40 -4.01 5.08 6.01
C LEU A 40 -4.30 5.70 4.64
N LEU A 41 -3.76 6.90 4.42
CA LEU A 41 -3.85 7.61 3.16
C LEU A 41 -2.49 7.58 2.48
N ARG A 42 -2.45 7.23 1.19
CA ARG A 42 -1.23 7.36 0.38
C ARG A 42 -0.99 8.85 0.08
N LEU A 43 0.23 9.32 0.28
CA LEU A 43 0.67 10.62 -0.20
C LEU A 43 1.18 10.46 -1.64
N LEU A 44 0.69 11.32 -2.54
CA LEU A 44 1.19 11.43 -3.91
C LEU A 44 2.29 12.48 -3.88
N ASP A 45 3.54 12.06 -4.11
CA ASP A 45 4.67 12.96 -4.36
C ASP A 45 4.69 13.41 -5.83
#